data_AF-A0A389MCZ1-F1
#
_entry.id   AF-A0A389MCZ1-F1
#
_cell.length_a   1.000
_cell.length_b   1.000
_cell.length_c   1.000
_cell.angle_alpha   90.00
_cell.angle_beta   90.00
_cell.angle_gamma   90.00
#
_symmetry.space_group_name_H-M   'P 1'
#
loop_
_entity.id
_entity.type
_entity.pdbx_description
1 polymer ?
#
loop_
_entity_poly.entity_id
_entity_poly.type
_entity_poly.pdbx_seq_one_letter_code
_entity_poly.pdbx_strand_id
1 'polypeptide(L)'
;MNPETANGSSSLATVLARRDWENIASTQHNRLPAHPPFQSWRSQDAAHAGKDPVSVVSLNGEWGFSYFSQPEKVPQAWLENDLPQAGRLAVPANWQLAGFDAPIYTRGH
;
A
#
# COMPACT_ATOMS: atom_id res chain seq x y z
N MET A 1 25.33 22.64 3.10
CA MET A 1 24.49 22.13 4.20
C MET A 1 23.11 22.73 3.96
N ASN A 2 22.22 21.97 3.31
CA ASN A 2 20.86 22.45 2.98
C ASN A 2 19.93 22.21 4.17
N PRO A 3 19.27 23.25 4.70
CA PRO A 3 18.23 23.08 5.72
C PRO A 3 16.87 22.87 5.03
N GLU A 4 16.60 21.69 4.51
CA GLU A 4 15.25 21.35 4.00
C GLU A 4 14.70 19.99 4.47
N THR A 5 15.42 19.25 5.29
CA THR A 5 14.92 17.99 5.87
C THR A 5 14.26 18.23 7.22
N ALA A 6 13.10 18.90 7.24
CA ALA A 6 12.19 18.90 8.40
C ALA A 6 10.79 19.46 8.06
N ASN A 7 9.94 18.70 7.35
CA ASN A 7 8.49 18.63 7.59
C ASN A 7 7.80 17.69 6.59
N GLY A 8 7.52 16.45 7.01
CA GLY A 8 7.07 15.38 6.10
C GLY A 8 5.57 15.06 6.10
N SER A 9 4.72 15.74 6.87
CA SER A 9 3.28 15.47 6.85
C SER A 9 2.58 16.39 5.85
N SER A 10 2.52 15.97 4.59
CA SER A 10 1.59 16.58 3.63
C SER A 10 0.17 16.19 4.04
N SER A 11 -0.75 17.16 4.12
CA SER A 11 -2.15 16.84 4.40
C SER A 11 -2.74 15.96 3.29
N LEU A 12 -3.74 15.15 3.64
CA LEU A 12 -4.44 14.32 2.66
C LEU A 12 -5.02 15.17 1.54
N ALA A 13 -5.55 16.35 1.87
CA ALA A 13 -6.06 17.31 0.90
C ALA A 13 -5.00 17.74 -0.13
N THR A 14 -3.77 18.02 0.32
CA THR A 14 -2.67 18.40 -0.59
C THR A 14 -2.26 17.25 -1.50
N VAL A 15 -2.21 16.02 -0.99
CA VAL A 15 -1.92 14.83 -1.80
C VAL A 15 -3.01 14.60 -2.84
N LEU A 16 -4.29 14.66 -2.45
CA LEU A 16 -5.42 14.45 -3.35
C LEU A 16 -5.55 15.55 -4.41
N ALA A 17 -5.20 16.80 -4.09
CA ALA A 17 -5.27 17.92 -5.03
C ALA A 17 -4.38 17.72 -6.27
N ARG A 18 -3.33 16.90 -6.19
CA ARG A 18 -2.45 16.60 -7.31
C ARG A 18 -3.07 15.66 -8.36
N ARG A 19 -4.07 14.86 -7.95
CA ARG A 19 -4.76 13.86 -8.78
C ARG A 19 -3.80 13.00 -9.59
N ASP A 20 -2.73 12.53 -8.94
CA ASP A 20 -1.66 11.76 -9.60
C ASP A 20 -2.20 10.51 -10.34
N TRP A 21 -3.34 9.94 -9.88
CA TRP A 21 -4.00 8.80 -10.53
C TRP A 21 -4.68 9.12 -11.87
N GLU A 22 -4.89 10.39 -12.20
CA GLU A 22 -5.43 10.85 -13.49
C GLU A 22 -4.34 11.32 -14.46
N ASN A 23 -3.08 11.36 -14.02
CA ASN A 23 -1.95 11.80 -14.82
C ASN A 23 -1.14 10.61 -15.34
N ILE A 24 -1.23 10.32 -16.65
CA ILE A 24 -0.54 9.18 -17.29
C ILE A 24 0.99 9.25 -17.19
N ALA A 25 1.57 10.44 -17.00
CA ALA A 25 3.02 10.59 -16.80
C ALA A 25 3.42 10.24 -15.35
N SER A 26 2.48 10.33 -14.41
CA SER A 26 2.68 10.01 -12.99
C SER A 26 2.46 8.52 -12.74
N THR A 27 3.45 7.71 -13.12
CA THR A 27 3.38 6.24 -12.95
C THR A 27 3.86 5.75 -11.58
N GLN A 28 4.61 6.57 -10.83
CA GLN A 28 5.14 6.24 -9.51
C GLN A 28 5.66 7.48 -8.77
N HIS A 29 5.61 7.48 -7.44
CA HIS A 29 6.30 8.45 -6.60
C HIS A 29 7.14 7.70 -5.55
N ASN A 30 8.43 8.06 -5.44
CA ASN A 30 9.37 7.51 -4.46
C ASN A 30 9.50 5.97 -4.46
N ARG A 31 9.19 5.30 -5.58
CA ARG A 31 9.38 3.85 -5.70
C ARG A 31 10.85 3.54 -5.94
N LEU A 32 11.38 2.53 -5.24
CA LEU A 32 12.72 2.03 -5.50
C LEU A 32 12.82 1.39 -6.91
N PRO A 33 14.02 1.37 -7.52
CA PRO A 33 14.24 0.67 -8.79
C PRO A 33 13.86 -0.81 -8.69
N ALA A 34 13.33 -1.36 -9.79
CA ALA A 34 13.04 -2.79 -9.88
C ALA A 34 14.33 -3.63 -9.78
N HIS A 35 14.23 -4.79 -9.12
CA HIS A 35 15.34 -5.73 -8.93
C HIS A 35 14.83 -7.18 -8.91
N PRO A 36 15.68 -8.19 -9.13
CA PRO A 36 15.35 -9.60 -8.90
C PRO A 36 14.99 -9.87 -7.43
N PRO A 37 14.25 -10.94 -7.08
CA PRO A 37 13.85 -11.20 -5.69
C PRO A 37 15.02 -11.18 -4.70
N PHE A 38 14.89 -10.45 -3.60
CA PHE A 38 15.91 -10.35 -2.55
C PHE A 38 15.43 -11.03 -1.27
N GLN A 39 16.23 -12.00 -0.81
CA GLN A 39 16.00 -12.70 0.46
C GLN A 39 16.94 -12.23 1.57
N SER A 40 18.04 -11.53 1.24
CA SER A 40 18.98 -10.94 2.21
C SER A 40 19.52 -11.94 3.25
N TRP A 41 19.78 -13.19 2.82
CA TRP A 41 20.40 -14.20 3.67
C TRP A 41 21.71 -13.71 4.30
N ARG A 42 21.93 -14.06 5.57
CA ARG A 42 23.10 -13.62 6.34
C ARG A 42 24.27 -14.60 6.31
N SER A 43 24.11 -15.75 5.64
CA SER A 43 25.19 -16.69 5.34
C SER A 43 24.99 -17.35 3.98
N GLN A 44 26.11 -17.74 3.37
CA GLN A 44 26.11 -18.41 2.06
C GLN A 44 25.44 -19.79 2.13
N ASP A 45 25.68 -20.56 3.19
CA ASP A 45 25.06 -21.87 3.38
C ASP A 45 23.52 -21.78 3.47
N ALA A 46 22.99 -20.76 4.13
CA ALA A 46 21.55 -20.53 4.21
C ALA A 46 20.95 -20.20 2.85
N ALA A 47 21.67 -19.42 2.03
CA ALA A 47 21.26 -19.08 0.67
C ALA A 47 21.25 -20.30 -0.26
N HIS A 48 22.32 -21.11 -0.23
CA HIS A 48 22.39 -22.34 -1.02
C HIS A 48 21.33 -23.36 -0.63
N ALA A 49 21.04 -23.49 0.66
CA ALA A 49 20.02 -24.40 1.17
C ALA A 49 18.59 -23.86 0.97
N GLY A 50 18.40 -22.64 0.46
CA GLY A 50 17.08 -22.04 0.25
C GLY A 50 16.26 -21.89 1.53
N LYS A 51 16.92 -21.69 2.68
CA LYS A 51 16.23 -21.54 3.97
C LYS A 51 15.38 -20.27 3.99
N ASP A 52 14.34 -20.23 4.81
CA ASP A 52 13.60 -18.99 5.01
C ASP A 52 14.53 -17.91 5.62
N PRO A 53 14.64 -16.74 4.99
CA PRO A 53 15.50 -15.68 5.50
C PRO A 53 14.87 -14.98 6.72
N VAL A 54 15.65 -14.85 7.79
CA VAL A 54 15.24 -14.09 9.01
C VAL A 54 15.00 -12.61 8.71
N SER A 55 15.56 -12.10 7.61
CA SER A 55 15.46 -10.70 7.17
C SER A 55 14.19 -10.37 6.38
N VAL A 56 13.36 -11.36 6.04
CA VAL A 56 12.11 -11.13 5.32
C VAL A 56 10.97 -11.58 6.22
N VAL A 57 10.02 -10.67 6.44
CA VAL A 57 8.85 -10.91 7.28
C VAL A 57 7.60 -10.72 6.43
N SER A 58 6.71 -11.71 6.46
CA SER A 58 5.39 -11.59 5.85
C SER A 58 4.50 -10.69 6.71
N LEU A 59 3.78 -9.77 6.08
CA LEU A 59 2.74 -8.95 6.72
C LEU A 59 1.33 -9.39 6.31
N ASN A 60 1.20 -10.58 5.70
CA ASN A 60 -0.10 -11.19 5.43
C ASN A 60 -0.82 -11.48 6.75
N GLY A 61 -2.13 -11.25 6.80
CA GLY A 61 -2.92 -11.38 8.02
C GLY A 61 -4.14 -10.47 8.00
N GLU A 62 -4.68 -10.17 9.18
CA GLU A 62 -5.83 -9.29 9.37
C GLU A 62 -5.41 -7.82 9.40
N TRP A 63 -6.02 -7.00 8.54
CA TRP A 63 -5.77 -5.57 8.44
C TRP A 63 -7.03 -4.76 8.78
N GLY A 64 -6.85 -3.57 9.36
CA GLY A 64 -7.93 -2.58 9.46
C GLY A 64 -8.27 -2.04 8.07
N PHE A 65 -9.54 -2.13 7.67
CA PHE A 65 -9.96 -1.75 6.32
C PHE A 65 -11.26 -0.94 6.33
N SER A 66 -11.27 0.16 5.58
CA SER A 66 -12.43 1.03 5.37
C SER A 66 -12.59 1.34 3.88
N TYR A 67 -13.80 1.14 3.36
CA TYR A 67 -14.13 1.44 1.98
C TYR A 67 -14.80 2.81 1.83
N PHE A 68 -14.43 3.56 0.80
CA PHE A 68 -15.02 4.84 0.43
C PHE A 68 -15.24 4.89 -1.08
N SER A 69 -16.35 5.47 -1.51
CA SER A 69 -16.70 5.53 -2.95
C SER A 69 -15.89 6.54 -3.77
N GLN A 70 -15.14 7.41 -3.12
CA GLN A 70 -14.23 8.37 -3.76
C GLN A 70 -13.15 8.79 -2.75
N PRO A 71 -11.93 9.15 -3.22
CA PRO A 71 -10.81 9.45 -2.34
C PRO A 71 -11.07 10.67 -1.44
N GLU A 72 -11.84 11.66 -1.88
CA GLU A 72 -12.12 12.89 -1.12
C GLU A 72 -13.00 12.65 0.13
N LYS A 73 -13.61 11.45 0.27
CA LYS A 73 -14.38 11.07 1.45
C LYS A 73 -13.52 10.47 2.57
N VAL A 74 -12.24 10.21 2.32
CA VAL A 74 -11.33 9.69 3.34
C VAL A 74 -11.03 10.84 4.33
N PRO A 75 -11.30 10.67 5.63
CA PRO A 75 -11.05 11.72 6.61
C PRO A 75 -9.55 11.88 6.91
N GLN A 76 -9.08 13.12 7.11
CA GLN A 76 -7.68 13.41 7.47
C GLN A 76 -7.19 12.60 8.69
N ALA A 77 -8.06 12.38 9.68
CA ALA A 77 -7.73 11.65 10.92
C ALA A 77 -7.29 10.19 10.69
N TRP A 78 -7.65 9.59 9.54
CA TRP A 78 -7.21 8.25 9.16
C TRP A 78 -5.68 8.14 9.03
N LEU A 79 -4.98 9.24 8.72
CA LEU A 79 -3.52 9.23 8.63
C LEU A 79 -2.84 9.05 10.01
N GLU A 80 -3.54 9.34 11.09
CA GLU A 80 -2.99 9.32 12.44
C GLU A 80 -3.48 8.12 13.25
N ASN A 81 -4.72 7.68 13.04
CA ASN A 81 -5.34 6.62 13.83
C ASN A 81 -6.31 5.77 12.99
N ASP A 82 -6.56 4.55 13.47
CA ASP A 82 -7.62 3.69 12.96
C ASP A 82 -8.99 4.39 13.05
N LEU A 83 -9.79 4.22 12.01
CA LEU A 83 -11.16 4.73 11.99
C LEU A 83 -12.07 3.84 12.85
N PRO A 84 -12.99 4.40 13.65
CA PRO A 84 -13.89 3.62 14.49
C PRO A 84 -14.73 2.59 13.71
N GLN A 85 -15.06 2.90 12.46
CA GLN A 85 -15.85 2.06 11.56
C GLN A 85 -15.01 1.08 10.73
N ALA A 86 -13.68 1.03 10.94
CA ALA A 86 -12.82 0.13 10.19
C ALA A 86 -13.17 -1.32 10.49
N GLY A 87 -13.43 -2.09 9.43
CA GLY A 87 -13.58 -3.53 9.51
C GLY A 87 -12.23 -4.25 9.65
N ARG A 88 -12.28 -5.57 9.56
CA ARG A 88 -11.10 -6.44 9.44
C ARG A 88 -11.16 -7.16 8.09
N LEU A 89 -10.03 -7.21 7.40
CA LEU A 89 -9.88 -7.89 6.11
C LEU A 89 -8.60 -8.72 6.10
N ALA A 90 -8.72 -10.00 5.77
CA ALA A 90 -7.58 -10.88 5.52
C ALA A 90 -6.85 -10.43 4.24
N VAL A 91 -5.53 -10.24 4.29
CA VAL A 91 -4.71 -9.76 3.16
C VAL A 91 -3.67 -10.83 2.80
N PRO A 92 -3.48 -11.19 1.52
CA PRO A 92 -4.06 -10.58 0.30
C PRO A 92 -5.51 -10.97 0.03
N ALA A 93 -6.33 -9.98 -0.35
CA ALA A 93 -7.70 -10.19 -0.81
C ALA A 93 -8.14 -9.12 -1.82
N ASN A 94 -9.10 -9.47 -2.67
CA ASN A 94 -9.89 -8.51 -3.45
C ASN A 94 -11.08 -8.06 -2.60
N TRP A 95 -11.23 -6.76 -2.35
CA TRP A 95 -12.25 -6.24 -1.43
C TRP A 95 -13.69 -6.56 -1.89
N GLN A 96 -13.93 -6.75 -3.19
CA GLN A 96 -15.26 -7.14 -3.69
C GLN A 96 -15.71 -8.50 -3.14
N LEU A 97 -14.76 -9.43 -2.99
CA LEU A 97 -15.05 -10.76 -2.43
C LEU A 97 -15.31 -10.72 -0.92
N ALA A 98 -14.95 -9.63 -0.25
CA ALA A 98 -15.26 -9.35 1.15
C ALA A 98 -16.54 -8.51 1.32
N GLY A 99 -17.27 -8.23 0.24
CA GLY A 99 -18.58 -7.57 0.29
C GLY A 99 -18.55 -6.04 0.31
N PHE A 100 -17.41 -5.40 0.06
CA PHE A 100 -17.30 -3.93 0.06
C PHE A 100 -17.84 -3.27 -1.22
N ASP A 101 -17.80 -3.99 -2.36
CA ASP A 101 -18.37 -3.54 -3.64
C ASP A 101 -18.65 -4.77 -4.55
N ALA A 102 -19.44 -4.59 -5.61
CA ALA A 102 -19.78 -5.66 -6.54
C ALA A 102 -18.63 -5.93 -7.54
N PRO A 103 -18.25 -7.20 -7.78
CA PRO A 103 -17.32 -7.52 -8.85
C PRO A 103 -17.98 -7.27 -10.21
N ILE A 104 -17.32 -6.47 -11.05
CA ILE A 104 -17.81 -6.16 -12.40
C ILE A 104 -17.13 -7.10 -13.40
N TYR A 105 -17.92 -7.93 -14.08
CA TYR A 105 -17.46 -8.71 -15.22
C TYR A 105 -18.05 -8.12 -16.50
N THR A 106 -17.20 -7.47 -17.30
CA THR A 106 -17.57 -6.99 -18.63
C THR A 106 -16.64 -7.61 -19.66
N ARG A 107 -17.20 -8.12 -20.77
CA ARG A 107 -16.43 -8.51 -21.96
C ARG A 107 -16.59 -7.37 -22.95
N GLY A 108 -15.50 -6.69 -23.28
CA GLY A 108 -15.51 -5.65 -24.32
C GLY A 108 -15.74 -6.30 -25.69
N HIS A 109 -16.65 -5.73 -26.46
CA HIS A 109 -16.68 -5.87 -27.92
C HIS A 109 -15.82 -4.76 -28.53
#